data_AF-A0A5J4KC28-F1
#
_entry.id   AF-A0A5J4KC28-F1
#
_cell.length_a   1.000
_cell.length_b   1.000
_cell.length_c   1.000
_cell.angle_alpha   90.00
_cell.angle_beta   90.00
_cell.angle_gamma   90.00
#
_symmetry.space_group_name_H-M   'P 1'
#
loop_
_entity.id
_entity.type
_entity.pdbx_description
1 polymer ?
#
loop_
_entity_poly.entity_id
_entity_poly.type
_entity_poly.pdbx_seq_one_letter_code
_entity_poly.pdbx_strand_id
1 'polypeptide(L)' 'MPLIARRVIVLGEERRVLADGQLLEILRDRALLVRANLIHPQRRRSWPLPLEAEEEQQAPSDTAASSL' A
#
# COMPACT_ATOMS: atom_id res chain seq x y z
N MET A 1 -4.98 -8.01 -21.72
CA MET A 1 -4.35 -7.78 -20.40
C MET A 1 -3.17 -8.73 -20.28
N PRO A 2 -1.94 -8.25 -20.07
CA PRO A 2 -0.79 -9.13 -19.84
C PRO A 2 -0.96 -9.90 -18.52
N LEU A 3 -0.70 -11.20 -18.53
CA LEU A 3 -0.64 -12.02 -17.32
C LEU A 3 0.72 -11.77 -16.65
N ILE A 4 0.72 -11.06 -15.52
CA ILE A 4 1.94 -10.77 -14.76
C ILE A 4 2.49 -12.00 -14.02
N ALA A 5 1.66 -13.04 -13.82
CA ALA A 5 2.04 -14.28 -13.14
C ALA A 5 1.14 -15.45 -13.57
N ARG A 6 1.70 -16.67 -13.54
CA ARG A 6 0.94 -17.93 -13.71
C ARG A 6 0.49 -18.52 -12.37
N ARG A 7 1.33 -18.40 -11.34
CA ARG A 7 1.11 -18.92 -9.99
C ARG A 7 1.24 -17.79 -8.98
N VAL A 8 0.43 -17.81 -7.94
CA VAL A 8 0.40 -16.82 -6.87
C VAL A 8 0.46 -17.52 -5.53
N ILE A 9 1.28 -16.99 -4.62
CA ILE A 9 1.32 -17.35 -3.21
C ILE A 9 0.78 -16.15 -2.44
N VAL A 10 -0.20 -16.36 -1.58
CA VAL A 10 -0.80 -15.32 -0.74
C VAL A 10 -0.26 -15.46 0.67
N LEU A 11 0.36 -14.41 1.19
CA LEU A 11 0.83 -14.32 2.57
C LEU A 11 -0.18 -13.51 3.38
N GLY A 12 -0.59 -14.06 4.52
CA GLY A 12 -1.39 -13.36 5.52
C GLY A 12 -0.54 -12.55 6.50
N GLU A 13 -1.19 -11.74 7.32
CA GLU A 13 -0.55 -10.85 8.30
C GLU A 13 0.28 -11.62 9.35
N GLU A 14 -0.09 -12.86 9.67
CA GLU A 14 0.66 -13.76 10.55
C GLU A 14 1.92 -14.38 9.90
N ARG A 15 2.34 -13.86 8.72
CA ARG A 15 3.46 -14.39 7.92
C ARG A 15 3.27 -15.87 7.54
N ARG A 16 2.02 -16.28 7.35
CA ARG A 16 1.63 -17.63 6.93
C ARG A 16 1.12 -17.61 5.50
N VAL A 17 1.38 -18.69 4.77
CA VAL A 17 0.77 -18.91 3.46
C VAL A 17 -0.70 -19.22 3.66
N LEU A 18 -1.57 -18.38 3.09
CA LEU A 18 -3.02 -18.58 3.12
C LEU A 18 -3.53 -19.33 1.88
N ALA A 19 -2.83 -19.20 0.76
CA ALA A 19 -3.15 -19.89 -0.49
C ALA A 19 -1.95 -19.94 -1.44
N ASP A 20 -1.98 -20.92 -2.33
CA ASP A 20 -1.01 -21.14 -3.40
C ASP A 20 -1.74 -21.77 -4.60
N GLY A 21 -1.73 -21.11 -5.75
CA GLY A 21 -2.53 -21.57 -6.90
C GLY A 21 -2.40 -20.72 -8.16
N GLN A 22 -3.26 -20.99 -9.14
CA GLN A 22 -3.29 -20.19 -10.37
C GLN A 22 -3.84 -18.79 -10.10
N LEU A 23 -3.29 -17.79 -10.81
CA LEU A 23 -3.70 -16.38 -10.63
C LEU A 23 -5.22 -16.19 -10.69
N LEU A 24 -5.87 -16.78 -11.71
CA LEU A 24 -7.30 -16.57 -11.93
C LEU A 24 -8.18 -17.21 -10.84
N GLU A 25 -7.73 -18.31 -10.21
CA GLU A 25 -8.44 -18.95 -9.12
C GLU A 25 -8.36 -18.08 -7.86
N ILE A 26 -7.16 -17.61 -7.53
CA ILE A 26 -6.91 -16.73 -6.38
C ILE A 26 -7.67 -15.41 -6.52
N LEU A 27 -7.62 -14.76 -7.69
CA LEU A 27 -8.31 -13.48 -7.91
C LEU A 27 -9.84 -13.60 -7.89
N ARG A 28 -10.39 -14.79 -8.12
CA ARG A 28 -11.84 -15.05 -8.01
C ARG A 28 -12.29 -15.32 -6.56
N ASP A 29 -11.39 -15.75 -5.68
CA ASP A 29 -11.69 -16.01 -4.29
C ASP A 29 -11.73 -14.73 -3.45
N ARG A 30 -12.88 -14.06 -3.47
CA ARG A 30 -13.09 -12.81 -2.72
C ARG A 30 -12.91 -12.99 -1.21
N ALA A 31 -13.26 -14.15 -0.66
CA ALA A 31 -13.16 -14.39 0.77
C ALA A 31 -11.68 -14.49 1.21
N LEU A 32 -10.85 -15.18 0.43
CA LEU A 32 -9.41 -15.20 0.60
C LEU A 32 -8.81 -13.79 0.50
N LEU A 33 -9.16 -13.03 -0.54
CA LEU A 33 -8.60 -11.69 -0.75
C LEU A 33 -8.94 -10.72 0.39
N VAL A 34 -10.15 -10.81 0.96
CA VAL A 34 -10.54 -10.01 2.14
C VAL A 34 -9.79 -10.48 3.40
N ARG A 35 -9.73 -11.79 3.64
CA ARG A 35 -8.99 -12.37 4.78
C ARG A 35 -7.49 -12.05 4.73
N ALA A 36 -6.91 -11.98 3.53
CA ALA A 36 -5.52 -11.61 3.30
C ALA A 36 -5.30 -10.08 3.23
N ASN A 37 -6.34 -9.28 3.49
CA ASN A 37 -6.27 -7.82 3.48
C ASN A 37 -5.82 -7.21 2.13
N LEU A 38 -6.02 -7.93 1.02
CA LEU A 38 -5.66 -7.48 -0.34
C LEU A 38 -6.74 -6.61 -0.97
N ILE A 39 -7.99 -6.77 -0.51
CA ILE A 39 -9.12 -5.92 -0.88
C ILE A 39 -9.95 -5.65 0.37
N HIS A 40 -10.51 -4.45 0.45
CA HIS A 40 -11.49 -4.13 1.47
C HIS A 40 -12.91 -4.30 0.91
N PRO A 41 -13.86 -4.88 1.66
CA PRO A 41 -15.28 -4.76 1.32
C PRO A 41 -15.60 -3.26 1.29
N GLN A 42 -15.98 -2.76 0.11
CA GLN A 42 -16.06 -1.33 -0.23
C GLN A 42 -16.51 -0.45 0.95
N ARG A 43 -15.56 0.28 1.53
CA ARG A 43 -15.86 1.56 2.17
C ARG A 43 -15.32 2.62 1.25
N ARG A 44 -16.19 3.22 0.42
CA ARG A 44 -15.87 4.52 -0.19
C ARG A 44 -15.75 5.52 0.97
N ARG A 45 -14.54 5.72 1.46
CA ARG A 45 -14.15 6.98 2.07
C ARG A 45 -13.17 7.56 1.06
N SER A 46 -13.60 8.61 0.35
CA SER A 46 -12.71 9.38 -0.52
C SER A 46 -11.46 9.69 0.29
N TRP A 47 -10.33 9.13 -0.13
CA TRP A 47 -9.06 9.38 0.51
C TRP A 47 -8.68 10.84 0.23
N PRO A 48 -8.55 11.73 1.24
CA PRO A 48 -7.89 13.00 1.01
C PRO A 48 -6.38 12.72 1.04
N LEU A 49 -5.73 12.82 -0.12
CA LEU A 49 -4.27 12.86 -0.18
C LEU A 49 -3.85 14.27 0.26
N PRO A 50 -3.07 14.47 1.34
CA PRO A 50 -2.31 15.69 1.49
C PRO A 50 -1.00 15.48 0.70
N LEU A 51 -0.99 15.83 -0.59
CA LEU A 51 0.23 15.78 -1.40
C LEU A 51 0.93 17.13 -1.53
N GLU A 52 0.57 18.14 -0.73
CA GLU A 52 1.07 19.52 -0.91
C GLU A 52 1.47 20.20 0.42
N ALA A 53 2.00 19.47 1.41
CA ALA A 53 2.30 20.04 2.73
C ALA A 53 3.71 19.79 3.30
N GLU A 54 4.63 19.15 2.57
CA GLU A 54 5.98 18.86 3.09
C GLU A 54 7.13 19.35 2.20
N GLU A 55 6.94 20.38 1.38
CA GLU A 55 8.05 21.01 0.63
C GLU A 55 8.53 22.38 1.17
N GLU A 56 7.87 23.00 2.15
CA GLU A 56 8.35 24.27 2.71
C GLU A 56 8.46 24.22 4.23
N GLN A 57 9.56 23.68 4.78
CA GLN A 57 10.11 24.12 6.07
C GLN A 57 11.43 23.45 6.53
N GLN A 58 12.39 23.14 5.64
CA GLN A 58 13.76 22.82 6.10
C GLN A 58 14.73 22.97 4.92
N ALA A 59 15.66 23.91 4.79
CA ALA A 59 16.20 25.04 5.57
C ALA A 59 16.85 26.03 4.54
N PRO A 60 17.23 27.28 4.89
CA PRO A 60 18.41 27.51 5.73
C PRO A 60 18.17 28.62 6.78
N SER A 61 18.35 28.29 8.06
CA SER A 61 18.51 29.32 9.11
C SER A 61 19.97 29.77 9.14
N ASP A 62 20.46 30.36 8.05
CA ASP A 62 21.66 31.20 8.08
C ASP A 62 21.25 32.57 8.63
N THR A 63 21.17 32.72 9.95
CA THR A 63 21.28 34.01 10.66
C THR A 63 21.45 33.74 12.16
N ALA A 64 22.68 33.48 12.60
CA ALA A 64 23.17 33.84 13.95
C ALA A 64 24.69 33.62 14.05
N ALA A 65 25.47 34.31 13.22
CA ALA A 65 26.92 34.47 13.45
C ALA A 65 27.45 35.73 12.78
N SER A 66 26.96 36.90 13.21
CA SER A 66 27.68 38.18 13.15
C SER A 66 26.77 39.28 13.65
N SER A 67 27.07 39.82 14.83
CA SER A 67 27.26 41.27 15.02
C SER A 67 27.41 41.60 16.50
N LEU A 68 28.54 42.27 16.78
CA LEU A 68 28.97 43.01 17.97
C LEU A 68 29.64 42.20 19.10
#